data_AF-A0A952NFM9-F1
#
_entry.id   AF-A0A952NFM9-F1
#
_cell.length_a   1.000
_cell.length_b   1.000
_cell.length_c   1.000
_cell.angle_alpha   90.00
_cell.angle_beta   90.00
_cell.angle_gamma   90.00
#
_symmetry.space_group_name_H-M   'P 1'
#
loop_
_entity.id
_entity.type
_entity.pdbx_description
1 polymer ?
#
loop_
_entity_poly.entity_id
_entity_poly.type
_entity_poly.pdbx_seq_one_letter_code
_entity_poly.pdbx_strand_id
1 'polypeptide(L)'
;MEIMLRGHNSDITVRGKRYHIQTEDWGMQNPFLVSRVFCNGAVVKTLKVPYEDALKAASIRTAEAIKMALQKQHSDVMDALIEGKLA
;
A
#
# COMPACT_ATOMS: atom_id res chain seq x y z
N MET A 1 6.60 -20.29 -10.82
CA MET A 1 5.45 -19.61 -10.19
C MET A 1 5.86 -18.18 -9.92
N GLU A 2 5.14 -17.20 -10.45
CA GLU A 2 5.33 -15.80 -10.05
C GLU A 2 4.92 -15.67 -8.58
N ILE A 3 5.83 -15.15 -7.76
CA ILE A 3 5.64 -15.09 -6.30
C ILE A 3 5.22 -13.67 -5.97
N MET A 4 3.91 -13.42 -5.81
CA MET A 4 3.43 -12.20 -5.17
C MET A 4 4.01 -12.11 -3.75
N LEU A 5 4.45 -10.92 -3.35
CA LEU A 5 5.00 -10.73 -2.02
C LEU A 5 3.91 -10.52 -0.97
N ARG A 6 4.18 -10.96 0.26
CA ARG A 6 3.29 -10.67 1.39
C ARG A 6 3.21 -9.17 1.61
N GLY A 7 1.98 -8.67 1.64
CA GLY A 7 1.64 -7.28 1.91
C GLY A 7 1.77 -6.87 3.39
N HIS A 8 1.30 -5.66 3.69
CA HIS A 8 1.30 -5.08 5.04
C HIS A 8 -0.11 -4.74 5.50
N ASN A 9 -0.39 -5.01 6.77
CA ASN A 9 -1.64 -4.66 7.43
C ASN A 9 -1.35 -3.89 8.73
N SER A 10 -2.08 -2.81 8.97
CA SER A 10 -2.01 -2.02 10.20
C SER A 10 -3.39 -1.50 10.61
N ASP A 11 -3.67 -1.55 11.91
CA ASP A 11 -4.82 -0.89 12.51
C ASP A 11 -4.37 0.37 13.24
N ILE A 12 -4.93 1.53 12.88
CA ILE A 12 -4.58 2.81 13.54
C ILE A 12 -5.83 3.60 13.92
N THR A 13 -5.70 4.47 14.92
CA THR A 13 -6.75 5.41 15.32
C THR A 13 -6.28 6.83 15.00
N VAL A 14 -7.05 7.54 14.17
CA VAL A 14 -6.77 8.93 13.78
C VAL A 14 -7.98 9.78 14.12
N ARG A 15 -7.79 10.80 14.96
CA ARG A 15 -8.84 11.75 15.39
C ARG A 15 -10.12 11.04 15.88
N GLY A 16 -9.96 9.97 16.65
CA GLY A 16 -11.07 9.19 17.22
C GLY A 16 -11.74 8.18 16.27
N LYS A 17 -11.33 8.11 14.99
CA LYS A 17 -11.81 7.10 14.03
C LYS A 17 -10.78 5.98 13.89
N ARG A 18 -11.23 4.73 13.87
CA ARG A 18 -10.39 3.55 13.64
C ARG A 18 -10.34 3.23 12.15
N TYR A 19 -9.14 2.98 11.65
CA TYR A 19 -8.89 2.59 10.28
C TYR A 19 -8.08 1.30 10.24
N HIS A 20 -8.42 0.46 9.28
CA HIS A 20 -7.60 -0.68 8.88
C HIS A 20 -6.96 -0.37 7.53
N ILE A 21 -5.67 -0.59 7.40
CA ILE A 21 -4.90 -0.30 6.19
C ILE A 21 -4.28 -1.60 5.72
N GLN A 22 -4.50 -1.94 4.46
CA GLN A 22 -3.93 -3.12 3.79
C GLN A 22 -3.21 -2.65 2.54
N THR A 23 -1.94 -3.04 2.36
CA THR A 23 -1.17 -2.79 1.13
C THR A 23 -0.71 -4.12 0.55
N GLU A 24 -1.01 -4.37 -0.72
CA GLU A 24 -0.78 -5.64 -1.41
C GLU A 24 0.05 -5.46 -2.68
N ASP A 25 0.76 -6.52 -3.03
CA ASP A 25 1.38 -6.70 -4.33
C ASP A 25 0.46 -7.57 -5.20
N TRP A 26 0.02 -7.03 -6.34
CA TRP A 26 -0.87 -7.73 -7.28
C TRP A 26 -0.12 -8.45 -8.41
N GLY A 27 1.22 -8.51 -8.35
CA GLY A 27 2.06 -9.34 -9.21
C GLY A 27 2.15 -8.86 -10.66
N MET A 28 2.98 -9.53 -11.47
CA MET A 28 3.33 -9.08 -12.82
C MET A 28 2.16 -9.13 -13.82
N GLN A 29 1.16 -10.00 -13.60
CA GLN A 29 -0.06 -10.04 -14.40
C GLN A 29 -0.94 -8.79 -14.20
N ASN A 30 -0.82 -8.13 -13.04
CA ASN A 30 -1.52 -6.90 -12.71
C ASN A 30 -0.56 -6.01 -11.89
N PRO A 31 0.44 -5.40 -12.56
CA PRO A 31 1.67 -4.89 -11.94
C PRO A 31 1.42 -3.60 -11.15
N PHE A 32 0.76 -3.74 -10.01
CA PHE A 32 0.37 -2.66 -9.12
C PHE A 32 0.64 -3.03 -7.67
N LEU A 33 1.03 -2.02 -6.91
CA LEU A 33 0.93 -2.01 -5.47
C LEU A 33 -0.37 -1.32 -5.08
N VAL A 34 -1.20 -1.99 -4.28
CA VAL A 34 -2.55 -1.54 -3.99
C VAL A 34 -2.75 -1.37 -2.49
N SER A 35 -3.10 -0.17 -2.07
CA SER A 35 -3.48 0.12 -0.69
C SER A 35 -4.97 0.33 -0.58
N ARG A 36 -5.61 -0.31 0.39
CA ARG A 36 -6.99 -0.10 0.78
C ARG A 36 -7.05 0.39 2.21
N VAL A 37 -7.79 1.48 2.42
CA VAL A 37 -8.12 2.00 3.74
C VAL A 37 -9.57 1.68 4.02
N PHE A 38 -9.81 1.03 5.15
CA PHE A 38 -11.13 0.68 5.62
C PHE A 38 -11.48 1.50 6.86
N CYS A 39 -12.75 1.91 6.97
CA CYS A 39 -13.33 2.47 8.17
C CYS A 39 -14.67 1.78 8.40
N ASN A 40 -14.89 1.23 9.61
CA ASN A 40 -16.09 0.47 9.95
C ASN A 40 -16.43 -0.65 8.94
N GLY A 41 -15.40 -1.34 8.43
CA GLY A 41 -15.54 -2.46 7.48
C GLY A 41 -15.77 -2.04 6.02
N ALA A 42 -15.99 -0.76 5.72
CA ALA A 42 -16.13 -0.26 4.36
C ALA A 42 -14.80 0.29 3.84
N VAL A 43 -14.48 0.03 2.56
CA VAL A 43 -13.34 0.68 1.89
C VAL A 43 -13.69 2.15 1.68
N VAL A 44 -12.93 3.05 2.33
CA VAL A 44 -13.08 4.50 2.18
C VAL A 44 -12.10 5.08 1.16
N LYS A 45 -10.97 4.40 0.92
CA LYS A 45 -9.99 4.80 -0.07
C LYS A 45 -9.30 3.59 -0.67
N THR A 46 -9.06 3.64 -1.98
CA THR A 46 -8.13 2.76 -2.69
C THR A 46 -7.06 3.61 -3.36
N LEU A 47 -5.80 3.23 -3.19
CA LEU A 47 -4.67 3.78 -3.93
C LEU A 47 -4.06 2.65 -4.74
N LYS A 48 -3.85 2.88 -6.03
CA LYS A 48 -3.27 1.91 -6.95
C LYS A 48 -2.06 2.57 -7.59
N VAL A 49 -0.87 2.05 -7.34
CA VAL A 49 0.38 2.58 -7.89
C VAL A 49 0.98 1.53 -8.83
N PRO A 50 1.16 1.82 -10.13
CA PRO A 50 1.76 0.86 -11.04
C PRO A 50 3.23 0.64 -10.66
N TYR A 51 3.75 -0.55 -10.93
CA TYR A 51 5.15 -0.89 -10.66
C TYR A 51 6.15 0.10 -11.28
N GLU A 52 5.83 0.66 -12.46
CA GLU A 52 6.69 1.64 -13.13
C GLU A 52 6.95 2.89 -12.28
N ASP A 53 5.94 3.32 -11.52
CA ASP A 53 6.05 4.46 -10.61
C ASP A 53 6.62 4.02 -9.26
N ALA A 54 6.10 2.93 -8.69
CA ALA A 54 6.51 2.43 -7.37
C ALA A 54 8.00 2.02 -7.33
N LEU A 55 8.54 1.55 -8.47
CA LEU A 55 9.90 1.07 -8.61
C LEU A 55 10.78 2.00 -9.44
N LYS A 56 10.34 3.25 -9.69
CA LYS A 56 11.04 4.19 -10.57
C LYS A 56 12.50 4.45 -10.17
N ALA A 57 12.81 4.37 -8.88
CA ALA A 57 14.16 4.53 -8.34
C ALA A 57 15.00 3.25 -8.38
N ALA A 58 14.39 2.09 -8.66
CA ALA A 58 15.08 0.81 -8.73
C ALA A 58 15.48 0.50 -10.18
N SER A 59 16.78 0.26 -10.42
CA SER A 59 17.29 -0.08 -11.75
C SER A 59 16.79 -1.44 -12.26
N ILE A 60 16.39 -2.34 -11.36
CA ILE A 60 15.87 -3.68 -11.66
C ILE A 60 14.68 -3.96 -10.75
N ARG A 61 13.63 -4.56 -11.32
CA ARG A 61 12.44 -5.03 -10.57
C ARG A 61 12.74 -6.34 -9.85
N THR A 62 13.38 -6.26 -8.69
CA THR A 62 13.65 -7.43 -7.83
C THR A 62 12.57 -7.59 -6.76
N ALA A 63 12.51 -8.77 -6.14
CA ALA A 63 11.61 -9.01 -5.01
C ALA A 63 11.91 -8.04 -3.85
N GLU A 64 13.17 -7.72 -3.60
CA GLU A 64 13.58 -6.77 -2.58
C GLU A 64 13.09 -5.36 -2.90
N ALA A 65 13.15 -4.94 -4.17
CA ALA A 65 12.63 -3.64 -4.61
C ALA A 65 11.11 -3.55 -4.41
N ILE A 66 10.35 -4.60 -4.77
CA ILE A 66 8.90 -4.67 -4.55
C ILE A 66 8.60 -4.63 -3.05
N LYS A 67 9.34 -5.37 -2.22
CA LYS A 67 9.19 -5.37 -0.76
C LYS A 67 9.41 -3.98 -0.15
N MET A 68 10.45 -3.27 -0.59
CA MET A 68 10.73 -1.91 -0.12
C MET A 68 9.64 -0.93 -0.57
N ALA A 69 9.16 -1.05 -1.81
CA ALA A 69 8.08 -0.21 -2.33
C ALA A 69 6.74 -0.47 -1.61
N LEU A 70 6.42 -1.74 -1.29
CA LEU A 70 5.27 -2.12 -0.45
C LEU A 70 5.32 -1.43 0.91
N GLN A 71 6.47 -1.53 1.60
CA GLN A 71 6.66 -0.92 2.91
C GLN A 71 6.55 0.60 2.83
N LYS A 72 7.18 1.21 1.81
CA LYS A 72 7.11 2.65 1.59
C LYS A 72 5.67 3.12 1.38
N GLN A 73 4.96 2.52 0.43
CA GLN A 73 3.57 2.89 0.13
C GLN A 73 2.66 2.70 1.35
N HIS A 74 2.85 1.64 2.14
CA HIS A 74 2.10 1.45 3.37
C HIS A 74 2.36 2.57 4.39
N SER A 75 3.62 2.97 4.58
CA SER A 75 3.99 4.10 5.44
C SER A 75 3.36 5.40 4.95
N ASP A 76 3.51 5.71 3.65
CA ASP A 76 2.98 6.94 3.05
C ASP A 76 1.45 7.05 3.25
N VAL A 77 0.73 5.93 3.14
CA VAL A 77 -0.73 5.89 3.38
C VAL A 77 -1.08 6.13 4.85
N MET A 78 -0.31 5.56 5.78
CA MET A 78 -0.49 5.83 7.22
C MET A 78 -0.25 7.31 7.52
N ASP A 79 0.84 7.88 7.02
CA ASP A 79 1.20 9.29 7.23
C ASP A 79 0.12 10.22 6.66
N ALA A 80 -0.31 9.97 5.42
CA ALA A 80 -1.36 10.75 4.78
C ALA A 80 -2.71 10.65 5.52
N LEU A 81 -3.00 9.50 6.16
CA LEU A 81 -4.19 9.37 7.00
C LEU A 81 -4.06 10.19 8.29
N ILE A 82 -2.91 10.11 8.98
CA ILE A 82 -2.61 10.87 10.21
C ILE A 82 -2.70 12.38 9.96
N GLU A 83 -2.17 12.84 8.83
CA GLU A 83 -2.25 14.23 8.39
C GLU A 83 -3.68 14.66 8.00
N GLY A 84 -4.58 13.70 7.75
CA GLY A 84 -5.96 13.94 7.35
C GLY A 84 -6.13 14.22 5.86
N LYS A 85 -5.20 13.77 5.01
CA LYS A 85 -5.26 13.91 3.54
C LYS A 85 -6.07 12.81 2.86
N LEU A 86 -6.39 11.72 3.58
CA LEU A 86 -7.13 10.57 3.07
C LEU A 86 -8.50 10.36 3.74
N ALA A 87 -8.93 11.29 4.59
CA ALA A 87 -10.16 11.23 5.39
C ALA A 87 -11.22 12.23 4.90
#